data_AF-A0A528D613-F1
#
_entry.id   AF-A0A528D613-F1
#
_cell.length_a   1.000
_cell.length_b   1.000
_cell.length_c   1.000
_cell.angle_alpha   90.00
_cell.angle_beta   90.00
_cell.angle_gamma   90.00
#
_symmetry.space_group_name_H-M   'P 1'
#
loop_
_entity.id
_entity.type
_entity.pdbx_description
1 polymer ?
#
loop_
_entity_poly.entity_id
_entity_poly.type
_entity_poly.pdbx_seq_one_letter_code
_entity_poly.pdbx_strand_id
1 'polypeptide(L)'
;LVPQEAVFDTWRKTVSLNVTLFVLTAGVLIIILYAYFGQAARAQAADRIYLEAHQRIDMALVRGRCGLWDWDMVRGKMYWSRSMYDMLGYEPCDTMLSFGEVDEIIHPEDGDLFQLANRIVAREIDHIDQVFRMRHADGQWVWM
;
A
#
# COMPACT_ATOMS: atom_id res chain seq x y z
N LEU A 1 5.18 -48.90 58.79
CA LEU A 1 5.85 -47.57 58.86
C LEU A 1 6.69 -47.43 57.60
N VAL A 2 6.24 -46.63 56.64
CA VAL A 2 7.02 -46.37 55.42
C VAL A 2 8.21 -45.47 55.81
N PRO A 3 9.45 -45.80 55.42
CA PRO A 3 10.62 -44.99 55.77
C PRO A 3 10.50 -43.58 55.19
N GLN A 4 10.66 -42.56 56.03
CA GLN A 4 10.49 -41.15 55.65
C GLN A 4 11.41 -40.75 54.48
N GLU A 5 12.59 -41.34 54.35
CA GLU A 5 13.55 -41.07 53.27
C GLU A 5 12.98 -41.39 51.87
N ALA A 6 12.19 -42.47 51.74
CA ALA A 6 11.58 -42.84 50.47
C ALA A 6 10.52 -41.80 50.02
N VAL A 7 9.83 -41.16 50.97
CA VAL A 7 8.83 -40.13 50.69
C VAL A 7 9.49 -38.84 50.18
N PHE A 8 10.63 -38.45 50.76
CA PHE A 8 11.35 -37.24 50.35
C PHE A 8 12.05 -37.35 48.99
N ASP A 9 12.42 -38.56 48.56
CA ASP A 9 13.04 -38.79 47.25
C ASP A 9 12.03 -38.72 46.10
N THR A 10 10.84 -39.27 46.29
CA THR A 10 9.75 -39.13 45.31
C THR A 10 9.31 -37.67 45.22
N TRP A 11 9.13 -37.00 46.35
CA TRP A 11 8.76 -35.59 46.39
C TRP A 11 9.78 -34.69 45.68
N ARG A 12 11.09 -34.87 45.94
CA ARG A 12 12.15 -34.10 45.27
C ARG A 12 12.18 -34.31 43.75
N LYS A 13 11.98 -35.53 43.27
CA LYS A 13 11.91 -35.85 41.83
C LYS A 13 10.69 -35.22 41.16
N THR A 14 9.52 -35.26 41.80
CA THR A 14 8.31 -34.64 41.27
C THR A 14 8.41 -33.11 41.26
N VAL A 15 8.96 -32.52 42.32
CA VAL A 15 9.17 -31.07 42.40
C VAL A 15 10.17 -30.60 41.33
N SER A 16 11.31 -31.28 41.16
CA SER A 16 12.30 -30.88 40.15
C SER A 16 11.78 -31.02 38.72
N LEU A 17 11.01 -32.07 38.41
CA LEU A 17 10.35 -32.25 37.11
C LEU A 17 9.33 -31.12 36.83
N ASN A 18 8.49 -30.79 37.79
CA ASN A 18 7.50 -29.72 37.63
C ASN A 18 8.17 -28.36 37.47
N VAL A 19 9.25 -28.10 38.21
CA VAL A 19 10.03 -26.86 38.10
C VAL A 19 10.69 -26.74 36.73
N THR A 20 11.30 -27.80 36.20
CA THR A 20 11.92 -27.74 34.87
C THR A 20 10.89 -27.54 33.76
N LEU A 21 9.74 -28.21 33.83
CA LEU A 21 8.63 -27.99 32.90
C LEU A 21 8.11 -26.55 32.96
N PHE A 22 7.96 -25.99 34.17
CA PHE A 22 7.53 -24.60 34.34
C PHE A 22 8.56 -23.61 33.77
N VAL A 23 9.86 -23.83 34.01
CA VAL A 23 10.93 -22.99 33.47
C VAL A 23 10.99 -23.06 31.95
N LEU A 24 10.84 -24.26 31.36
CA LEU A 24 10.83 -24.43 29.91
C LEU A 24 9.63 -23.73 29.27
N THR A 25 8.43 -23.93 29.81
CA THR A 25 7.21 -23.29 29.28
C THR A 25 7.26 -21.77 29.44
N ALA A 26 7.69 -21.26 30.59
CA ALA A 26 7.89 -19.83 30.79
C ALA A 26 8.94 -19.26 29.81
N GLY A 27 10.05 -19.96 29.59
CA GLY A 27 11.08 -19.56 28.62
C GLY A 27 10.53 -19.48 27.20
N VAL A 28 9.76 -20.49 26.76
CA VAL A 28 9.09 -20.49 25.44
C VAL A 28 8.10 -19.33 25.34
N LEU A 29 7.29 -19.09 26.37
CA LEU A 29 6.34 -17.97 26.38
C LEU A 29 7.05 -16.61 26.30
N ILE A 30 8.17 -16.43 27.01
CA ILE A 30 8.99 -15.21 26.95
C ILE A 30 9.56 -15.00 25.56
N ILE A 31 10.09 -16.05 24.92
CA ILE A 31 10.62 -15.98 23.55
C ILE A 31 9.52 -15.59 22.56
N ILE A 32 8.34 -16.21 22.65
CA ILE A 32 7.20 -15.89 21.79
C ILE A 32 6.76 -14.45 22.01
N LEU A 33 6.65 -13.99 23.26
CA LEU A 33 6.25 -12.64 23.59
C LEU A 33 7.24 -11.61 23.02
N TYR A 34 8.54 -11.87 23.18
CA TYR A 34 9.60 -11.02 22.65
C TYR A 34 9.57 -10.96 21.12
N ALA A 35 9.39 -12.11 20.46
CA ALA A 35 9.24 -12.18 19.01
C ALA A 35 7.99 -11.44 18.51
N TYR A 36 6.85 -11.60 19.19
CA TYR A 36 5.60 -10.91 18.87
C TYR A 36 5.74 -9.39 18.98
N PHE A 37 6.28 -8.88 20.10
CA PHE A 37 6.51 -7.45 20.26
C PHE A 37 7.51 -6.90 19.25
N GLY A 38 8.57 -7.64 18.95
CA GLY A 38 9.53 -7.27 17.92
C GLY A 38 8.89 -7.19 16.53
N GLN A 39 8.04 -8.15 16.18
CA GLN A 39 7.31 -8.16 14.92
C GLN A 39 6.28 -7.03 14.85
N ALA A 40 5.52 -6.79 15.91
CA ALA A 40 4.54 -5.71 15.99
C ALA A 40 5.20 -4.33 15.84
N ALA A 41 6.35 -4.11 16.49
CA ALA A 41 7.11 -2.86 16.37
C ALA A 41 7.64 -2.65 14.94
N ARG A 42 8.10 -3.71 14.27
CA ARG A 42 8.55 -3.64 12.87
C ARG A 42 7.40 -3.33 11.91
N ALA A 43 6.24 -3.95 12.11
CA ALA A 43 5.04 -3.69 11.30
C ALA A 43 4.61 -2.23 11.42
N GLN A 44 4.51 -1.71 12.66
CA GLN A 44 4.16 -0.31 12.91
C GLN A 44 5.18 0.68 12.32
N ALA A 45 6.48 0.36 12.38
CA ALA A 45 7.50 1.19 11.80
C ALA A 45 7.39 1.25 10.26
N ALA A 46 7.12 0.10 9.62
CA ALA A 46 6.89 0.06 8.17
C ALA A 46 5.65 0.87 7.79
N ASP A 47 4.50 0.63 8.44
CA ASP A 47 3.26 1.35 8.17
C ASP A 47 3.41 2.86 8.31
N ARG A 48 4.14 3.31 9.33
CA ARG A 48 4.42 4.74 9.53
C ARG A 48 5.26 5.33 8.40
N ILE A 49 6.30 4.62 7.95
CA ILE A 49 7.12 5.07 6.81
C ILE A 49 6.26 5.18 5.54
N TYR A 50 5.40 4.19 5.29
CA TYR A 50 4.47 4.24 4.16
C TYR A 50 3.53 5.43 4.26
N LEU A 51 2.90 5.66 5.42
CA LEU A 51 1.97 6.75 5.62
C LEU A 51 2.64 8.12 5.45
N GLU A 52 3.83 8.32 6.03
CA GLU A 52 4.58 9.56 5.90
C GLU A 52 4.99 9.82 4.43
N ALA A 53 5.38 8.78 3.69
CA ALA A 53 5.70 8.91 2.27
C ALA A 53 4.46 9.28 1.44
N HIS A 54 3.34 8.59 1.64
CA HIS A 54 2.08 8.88 0.96
C HIS A 54 1.62 10.32 1.23
N GLN A 55 1.61 10.75 2.49
CA GLN A 55 1.23 12.11 2.86
C GLN A 55 2.13 13.18 2.22
N ARG A 56 3.43 12.92 2.12
CA ARG A 56 4.36 13.84 1.45
C ARG A 56 4.10 13.93 -0.05
N ILE A 57 3.83 12.79 -0.72
CA ILE A 57 3.48 12.75 -2.14
C ILE A 57 2.18 13.51 -2.37
N ASP A 58 1.12 13.20 -1.61
CA ASP A 58 -0.17 13.87 -1.75
C ASP A 58 -0.06 15.38 -1.52
N MET A 59 0.67 15.78 -0.49
CA MET A 59 0.91 17.20 -0.21
C MET A 59 1.70 17.88 -1.33
N ALA A 60 2.70 17.20 -1.92
CA ALA A 60 3.46 17.74 -3.04
C ALA A 60 2.59 17.89 -4.30
N LEU A 61 1.74 16.91 -4.60
CA LEU A 61 0.79 16.97 -5.72
C LEU A 61 -0.21 18.12 -5.56
N VAL A 62 -0.86 18.20 -4.40
CA VAL A 62 -1.87 19.24 -4.12
C VAL A 62 -1.26 20.64 -4.14
N ARG A 63 -0.09 20.84 -3.50
CA ARG A 63 0.57 22.16 -3.50
C ARG A 63 1.18 22.52 -4.84
N GLY A 64 1.67 21.52 -5.57
CA GLY A 64 2.23 21.69 -6.91
C GLY A 64 1.17 21.92 -7.98
N ARG A 65 -0.12 21.68 -7.67
CA ARG A 65 -1.20 21.58 -8.67
C ARG A 65 -0.79 20.60 -9.77
N CYS A 66 -0.32 19.43 -9.35
CA CYS A 66 0.06 18.35 -10.21
C CYS A 66 -0.84 17.14 -9.94
N GLY A 67 -1.12 16.39 -10.99
CA GLY A 67 -1.89 15.16 -10.94
C GLY A 67 -0.98 14.00 -11.23
N LEU A 68 -1.09 12.94 -10.43
CA LEU A 68 -0.51 11.65 -10.77
C LEU A 68 -1.58 10.79 -11.43
N TRP A 69 -1.20 10.12 -12.51
CA TRP A 69 -1.97 9.07 -13.14
C TRP A 69 -1.09 7.84 -13.37
N ASP A 70 -1.70 6.66 -13.36
CA ASP A 70 -1.03 5.40 -13.70
C ASP A 70 -1.96 4.59 -14.60
N TRP A 71 -1.44 4.11 -15.72
CA TRP A 71 -2.21 3.38 -16.71
C TRP A 71 -1.80 1.91 -16.78
N ASP A 72 -2.69 1.04 -16.31
CA ASP A 72 -2.64 -0.39 -16.54
C ASP A 72 -3.19 -0.69 -17.95
N MET A 73 -2.31 -0.65 -18.94
CA MET A 73 -2.64 -0.95 -20.35
C MET A 73 -3.17 -2.37 -20.54
N VAL A 74 -2.77 -3.34 -19.71
CA VAL A 74 -3.20 -4.74 -19.82
C VAL A 74 -4.66 -4.88 -19.40
N ARG A 75 -5.06 -4.17 -18.34
CA ARG A 75 -6.43 -4.18 -17.84
C ARG A 75 -7.31 -3.09 -18.44
N GLY A 76 -6.73 -2.15 -19.20
CA GLY A 76 -7.43 -1.00 -19.75
C GLY A 76 -7.97 -0.07 -18.66
N LYS A 77 -7.24 0.06 -17.54
CA LYS A 77 -7.66 0.83 -16.37
C LYS A 77 -6.65 1.91 -16.04
N MET A 78 -7.13 3.10 -15.71
CA MET A 78 -6.32 4.23 -15.29
C MET A 78 -6.63 4.60 -13.85
N TYR A 79 -5.58 4.71 -13.04
CA TYR A 79 -5.63 5.29 -11.71
C TYR A 79 -5.36 6.78 -11.81
N TRP A 80 -6.12 7.58 -11.06
CA TRP A 80 -5.88 8.99 -10.84
C TRP A 80 -5.70 9.26 -9.34
N SER A 81 -4.71 10.07 -9.01
CA SER A 81 -4.59 10.64 -7.67
C SER A 81 -5.74 11.58 -7.36
N ARG A 82 -6.04 11.78 -6.06
CA ARG A 82 -7.06 12.75 -5.61
C ARG A 82 -6.81 14.17 -6.17
N SER A 83 -5.54 14.60 -6.22
CA SER A 83 -5.17 15.90 -6.81
C SER A 83 -5.59 16.04 -8.28
N MET A 84 -5.57 14.95 -9.06
CA MET A 84 -6.05 14.97 -10.47
C MET A 84 -7.55 15.25 -10.54
N TYR A 85 -8.35 14.56 -9.71
CA TYR A 85 -9.78 14.80 -9.60
C TYR A 85 -10.08 16.24 -9.18
N ASP A 86 -9.37 16.75 -8.16
CA ASP A 86 -9.53 18.12 -7.67
C ASP A 86 -9.22 19.18 -8.74
N MET A 87 -8.21 18.95 -9.58
CA MET A 87 -7.84 19.85 -10.68
C MET A 87 -8.84 19.84 -11.84
N LEU A 88 -9.44 18.69 -12.13
CA LEU A 88 -10.43 18.55 -13.20
C LEU A 88 -11.88 18.74 -12.70
N GLY A 89 -12.08 18.98 -11.41
CA GLY A 89 -13.39 19.24 -10.80
C GLY A 89 -14.30 18.01 -10.69
N TYR A 90 -13.76 16.80 -10.85
CA TYR A 90 -14.52 15.56 -10.75
C TYR A 90 -14.58 15.05 -9.31
N GLU A 91 -15.65 14.35 -8.97
CA GLU A 91 -15.75 13.65 -7.68
C GLU A 91 -14.71 12.52 -7.62
N PRO A 92 -13.90 12.42 -6.54
CA PRO A 92 -12.92 11.36 -6.40
C PRO A 92 -13.59 9.99 -6.43
N CYS A 93 -13.12 9.13 -7.32
CA CYS A 93 -13.58 7.76 -7.41
C CYS A 93 -12.53 6.81 -6.82
N ASP A 94 -12.95 5.92 -5.92
CA ASP A 94 -12.08 4.89 -5.32
C ASP A 94 -11.80 3.74 -6.31
N THR A 95 -12.53 3.68 -7.43
CA THR A 95 -12.28 2.71 -8.49
C THR A 95 -11.44 3.31 -9.60
N MET A 96 -10.59 2.49 -10.21
CA MET A 96 -9.87 2.88 -11.42
C MET A 96 -10.86 3.21 -12.54
N LEU A 97 -10.59 4.30 -13.24
CA LEU A 97 -11.31 4.72 -14.43
C LEU A 97 -11.02 3.74 -15.56
N SER A 98 -12.01 3.48 -16.40
CA SER A 98 -11.76 2.80 -17.65
C SER A 98 -10.99 3.72 -18.60
N PHE A 99 -10.19 3.12 -19.45
CA PHE A 99 -9.46 3.83 -20.49
C PHE A 99 -10.39 4.70 -21.37
N GLY A 100 -11.57 4.19 -21.73
CA GLY A 100 -12.53 4.93 -22.55
C GLY A 100 -13.10 6.17 -21.87
N GLU A 101 -13.37 6.11 -20.56
CA GLU A 101 -13.85 7.27 -19.80
C GLU A 101 -12.83 8.42 -19.79
N VAL A 102 -11.53 8.10 -19.78
CA VAL A 102 -10.46 9.10 -19.84
C VAL A 102 -10.27 9.65 -21.26
N ASP A 103 -10.40 8.81 -22.28
CA ASP A 103 -10.29 9.24 -23.69
C ASP A 103 -11.44 10.19 -24.08
N GLU A 104 -12.66 9.96 -23.57
CA GLU A 104 -13.85 10.81 -23.83
C GLU A 104 -13.74 12.26 -23.33
N ILE A 105 -12.86 12.50 -22.35
CA ILE A 105 -12.63 13.82 -21.79
C ILE A 105 -11.37 14.48 -22.34
N ILE A 106 -10.60 13.81 -23.21
CA ILE A 106 -9.49 14.43 -23.93
C ILE A 106 -10.04 15.15 -25.16
N HIS A 107 -9.46 16.30 -25.47
CA HIS A 107 -9.90 17.10 -26.60
C HIS A 107 -9.65 16.34 -27.92
N PRO A 108 -10.65 16.25 -28.84
CA PRO A 108 -10.54 15.44 -30.06
C PRO A 108 -9.38 15.81 -31.00
N GLU A 109 -8.86 17.03 -30.90
CA GLU A 109 -7.71 17.49 -31.70
C GLU A 109 -6.35 17.14 -31.10
N ASP A 110 -6.26 16.81 -29.80
CA ASP A 110 -4.97 16.59 -29.12
C ASP A 110 -4.48 15.14 -29.25
N GLY A 111 -5.32 14.27 -29.82
CA GLY A 111 -4.97 12.90 -30.16
C GLY A 111 -5.89 11.89 -29.49
N ASP A 112 -5.64 10.64 -29.85
CA ASP A 112 -6.34 9.45 -29.34
C ASP A 112 -5.36 8.69 -28.45
N LEU A 113 -5.73 8.46 -27.19
CA LEU A 113 -4.85 7.74 -26.26
C LEU A 113 -4.54 6.32 -26.77
N PHE A 114 -5.38 5.74 -27.62
CA PHE A 114 -5.18 4.39 -28.16
C PHE A 114 -4.01 4.37 -29.13
N GLN A 115 -3.87 5.42 -29.95
CA GLN A 115 -2.69 5.59 -30.80
C GLN A 115 -1.44 5.78 -29.95
N LEU A 116 -1.53 6.54 -28.86
CA LEU A 116 -0.42 6.72 -27.94
C LEU A 116 -0.01 5.38 -27.29
N ALA A 117 -0.98 4.57 -26.84
CA ALA A 117 -0.75 3.21 -26.35
C ALA A 117 0.03 2.36 -27.35
N ASN A 118 -0.42 2.35 -28.60
CA ASN A 118 0.19 1.53 -29.64
C ASN A 118 1.65 1.93 -29.88
N ARG A 119 1.96 3.23 -29.84
CA ARG A 119 3.34 3.74 -29.98
C ARG A 119 4.22 3.33 -28.80
N ILE A 120 3.69 3.36 -27.57
CA ILE A 120 4.43 2.89 -26.38
C ILE A 120 4.70 1.39 -26.46
N VAL A 121 3.68 0.59 -26.80
CA VAL A 121 3.79 -0.87 -26.91
C VAL A 121 4.74 -1.27 -28.03
N ALA A 122 4.72 -0.55 -29.15
CA ALA A 122 5.66 -0.70 -30.25
C ALA A 122 7.09 -0.22 -29.91
N ARG A 123 7.29 0.37 -28.72
CA ARG A 123 8.55 0.99 -28.27
C ARG A 123 9.07 2.09 -29.19
N GLU A 124 8.15 2.81 -29.82
CA GLU A 124 8.48 4.00 -30.60
C GLU A 124 8.73 5.21 -29.70
N ILE A 125 8.14 5.20 -28.51
CA ILE A 125 8.28 6.23 -27.48
C ILE A 125 8.48 5.57 -26.11
N ASP A 126 9.48 6.03 -25.37
CA ASP A 126 9.78 5.55 -24.02
C ASP A 126 9.16 6.44 -22.93
N HIS A 127 8.81 7.69 -23.28
CA HIS A 127 8.16 8.66 -22.39
C HIS A 127 7.17 9.52 -23.18
N ILE A 128 6.12 9.96 -22.49
CA ILE A 128 5.15 10.91 -23.00
C ILE A 128 5.43 12.24 -22.30
N ASP A 129 5.88 13.23 -23.06
CA ASP A 129 5.99 14.63 -22.63
C ASP A 129 5.12 15.48 -23.56
N GLN A 130 3.80 15.39 -23.33
CA GLN A 130 2.79 16.05 -24.13
C GLN A 130 1.75 16.67 -23.22
N VAL A 131 1.32 17.87 -23.58
CA VAL A 131 0.24 18.59 -22.91
C VAL A 131 -1.06 18.26 -23.62
N PHE A 132 -2.08 17.88 -22.87
CA PHE A 132 -3.42 17.56 -23.38
C PHE A 132 -4.45 18.53 -22.83
N ARG A 133 -5.40 18.96 -23.67
CA ARG A 133 -6.62 19.62 -23.18
C ARG A 133 -7.55 18.54 -22.65
N MET A 134 -7.85 18.59 -21.37
CA MET A 134 -8.82 17.72 -20.71
C MET A 134 -10.07 18.53 -20.36
N ARG A 135 -11.24 17.90 -20.47
CA ARG A 135 -12.52 18.50 -20.12
C ARG A 135 -12.66 18.52 -18.60
N HIS A 136 -12.83 19.70 -18.04
CA HIS A 136 -13.17 19.89 -16.64
C HIS A 136 -14.67 19.63 -16.42
N ALA A 137 -15.07 19.31 -15.19
CA ALA A 137 -16.45 18.96 -14.84
C ALA A 137 -17.48 20.07 -15.13
N ASP A 138 -17.07 21.34 -15.17
CA ASP A 138 -17.90 22.48 -15.57
C ASP A 138 -18.01 22.68 -17.10
N GLY A 139 -17.35 21.82 -17.87
CA GLY A 139 -17.36 21.81 -19.34
C GLY A 139 -16.26 22.64 -20.00
N GLN A 140 -15.41 23.35 -19.25
CA GLN A 140 -14.27 24.08 -19.84
C GLN A 140 -13.09 23.15 -20.16
N TRP A 141 -12.24 23.56 -21.08
CA TRP A 141 -11.01 22.82 -21.41
C TRP A 141 -9.85 23.35 -20.56
N VAL A 142 -9.16 22.44 -19.88
CA VAL A 142 -7.99 22.73 -19.05
C VAL A 142 -6.77 22.04 -19.65
N TRP A 143 -5.66 22.75 -19.73
CA TRP A 143 -4.39 22.20 -20.20
C TRP A 143 -3.71 21.44 -19.08
N MET A 144 -3.38 20.17 -19.34
CA MET A 144 -2.77 19.22 -18.41
C MET A 144 -1.46 18.68 -18.96
#